data_AF-A0A956C426-F1
#
_entry.id   AF-A0A956C426-F1
#
_cell.length_a   1.000
_cell.length_b   1.000
_cell.length_c   1.000
_cell.angle_alpha   90.00
_cell.angle_beta   90.00
_cell.angle_gamma   90.00
#
_symmetry.space_group_name_H-M   'P 1'
#
loop_
_entity.id
_entity.type
_entity.pdbx_description
1 polymer ?
#
loop_
_entity_poly.entity_id
_entity_poly.type
_entity_poly.pdbx_seq_one_letter_code
_entity_poly.pdbx_strand_id
1 'polypeptide(L)'
;MHRSWVAALAVALSFTVTRRARADQPRAPLPAAAARDASDGDDDDLVITDEDTDGRDDFEAFPLAVPHKPHVLRASLEVGGVLAVGFVDYLLNTSARGGEQRAGDERWALRYDWPDLRGKFTGSAYELDNNRFGTNYASHPFAGTLYYTAARSNHLSIPESFLFAAFGSTMWEYFGEIREKVSVNDMVVTPMSGAAIGEATMQLWGFFRRGRRSVPNAIFAFLASPVASINAWTDGDGDPLRARDTNELGFPAEPWHRFTLEAGFGATSVSAVTAREPNRSYADQRLGLDLAIANLPFYDDRGRVARVFSDGNASRISIETAWSRGDLVHGVFSTRVMPAGLYIRDAGDPDAPDDAPVRGSTVLVGLLLGFEYGTHLYDRDGARPRDMIAYVSPVGVGGEVSWRDGELGVRASLDVSGTLGGVNAYGLSDYLATRSEAGLLTTTREQGYYHGLGVSLAPGVEVTWGPVDASANMRLDTFRPLGGLDSDAGNVDYRIRFADQRTRLRADLGLRLPGTPVRAGVTAQRMVRHGDVGDAHATRSETSLWGSLGVIF
;
A
#
# COMPACT_ATOMS: atom_id res chain seq x y z
N MET A 1 -19.02 0.02 -15.92
CA MET A 1 -17.90 0.06 -14.96
C MET A 1 -18.10 0.97 -13.73
N HIS A 2 -19.18 1.78 -13.62
CA HIS A 2 -19.34 2.75 -12.51
C HIS A 2 -20.39 2.42 -11.42
N ARG A 3 -21.04 1.24 -11.43
CA ARG A 3 -22.21 1.00 -10.55
C ARG A 3 -22.00 0.03 -9.38
N SER A 4 -20.91 -0.74 -9.36
CA SER A 4 -20.72 -1.82 -8.37
C SER A 4 -20.15 -1.33 -7.02
N TRP A 5 -19.33 -0.28 -7.03
CA TRP A 5 -18.64 0.22 -5.83
C TRP A 5 -19.55 0.99 -4.85
N VAL A 6 -20.65 1.58 -5.34
CA VAL A 6 -21.58 2.37 -4.52
C VAL A 6 -22.50 1.48 -3.67
N ALA A 7 -22.79 0.26 -4.12
CA ALA A 7 -23.70 -0.65 -3.43
C ALA A 7 -23.08 -1.25 -2.14
N ALA A 8 -21.77 -1.51 -2.14
CA ALA A 8 -21.05 -1.99 -0.96
C ALA A 8 -20.97 -0.94 0.16
N LEU A 9 -20.86 0.35 -0.20
CA LEU A 9 -20.91 1.45 0.77
C LEU A 9 -22.33 1.69 1.33
N ALA A 10 -23.38 1.44 0.52
CA ALA A 10 -24.77 1.74 0.89
C ALA A 10 -25.34 0.80 1.98
N VAL A 11 -24.84 -0.43 2.09
CA VAL A 11 -25.28 -1.37 3.14
C VAL A 11 -24.69 -1.02 4.50
N ALA A 12 -23.48 -0.44 4.56
CA ALA A 12 -22.86 0.04 5.80
C ALA A 12 -23.48 1.35 6.33
N LEU A 13 -24.12 2.14 5.46
CA LEU A 13 -24.72 3.45 5.78
C LEU A 13 -26.14 3.41 6.35
N SER A 14 -26.76 2.23 6.51
CA SER A 14 -28.17 2.11 6.89
C SER A 14 -28.45 1.94 8.39
N PHE A 15 -27.46 2.11 9.27
CA PHE A 15 -27.71 2.15 10.72
C PHE A 15 -27.06 3.35 11.40
N THR A 16 -27.77 4.48 11.45
CA THR A 16 -27.60 5.46 12.54
C THR A 16 -28.87 6.27 12.76
N VAL A 17 -29.14 6.57 14.05
CA VAL A 17 -30.18 7.42 14.68
C VAL A 17 -31.12 6.56 15.53
N THR A 18 -30.82 6.32 16.80
CA THR A 18 -30.94 7.30 17.90
C THR A 18 -30.30 6.77 19.18
N ARG A 19 -29.50 7.59 19.88
CA ARG A 19 -29.60 7.67 21.35
C ARG A 19 -29.13 9.04 21.86
N ARG A 20 -29.99 9.64 22.68
CA ARG A 20 -29.83 10.94 23.33
C ARG A 20 -28.55 10.98 24.17
N ALA A 21 -27.82 12.08 24.04
CA ALA A 21 -26.81 12.51 24.99
C ALA A 21 -27.38 12.49 26.42
N ARG A 22 -26.69 11.81 27.35
CA ARG A 22 -26.82 12.06 28.78
C ARG A 22 -25.68 12.98 29.19
N ALA A 23 -26.07 14.07 29.83
CA ALA A 23 -25.21 15.13 30.33
C ALA A 23 -24.23 14.63 31.40
N ASP A 24 -23.13 15.39 31.50
CA ASP A 24 -22.01 15.25 32.43
C ASP A 24 -22.41 14.96 33.88
N GLN A 25 -21.69 13.99 34.47
CA GLN A 25 -21.42 13.98 35.90
C GLN A 25 -19.91 13.84 36.12
N PRO A 26 -19.28 14.67 36.97
CA PRO A 26 -17.88 14.56 37.29
C PRO A 26 -17.62 13.26 38.07
N ARG A 27 -16.72 12.41 37.58
CA ARG A 27 -16.22 11.24 38.31
C ARG A 27 -15.19 11.68 39.35
N ALA A 28 -15.32 11.15 40.55
CA ALA A 28 -14.40 11.35 41.68
C ALA A 28 -12.99 10.81 41.37
N PRO A 29 -11.93 11.36 41.99
CA PRO A 29 -10.56 10.91 41.76
C PRO A 29 -10.34 9.48 42.29
N LEU A 30 -9.61 8.68 41.50
CA LEU A 30 -9.18 7.34 41.88
C LEU A 30 -8.15 7.40 43.03
N PRO A 31 -8.17 6.48 44.01
CA PRO A 31 -7.18 6.44 45.08
C PRO A 31 -5.85 5.86 44.59
N ALA A 32 -4.76 6.36 45.21
CA ALA A 32 -3.37 6.00 44.93
C ALA A 32 -3.10 4.49 44.98
N ALA A 33 -2.26 4.03 44.06
CA ALA A 33 -1.79 2.66 43.95
C ALA A 33 -1.07 2.21 45.23
N ALA A 34 -1.52 1.09 45.80
CA ALA A 34 -0.79 0.36 46.82
C ALA A 34 0.01 -0.75 46.12
N ALA A 35 1.33 -0.73 46.33
CA ALA A 35 2.29 -1.73 45.90
C ALA A 35 1.87 -3.15 46.36
N ARG A 36 1.99 -4.13 45.46
CA ARG A 36 2.14 -5.56 45.81
C ARG A 36 3.01 -6.31 44.80
N ASP A 37 4.10 -6.81 45.37
CA ASP A 37 4.99 -7.95 45.06
C ASP A 37 4.88 -8.70 43.73
N ALA A 38 6.09 -8.90 43.19
CA ALA A 38 6.49 -9.74 42.08
C ALA A 38 6.35 -11.25 42.33
N SER A 39 6.13 -12.01 41.25
CA SER A 39 6.91 -13.23 40.95
C SER A 39 6.62 -13.77 39.54
N ASP A 40 7.70 -13.88 38.77
CA ASP A 40 8.05 -14.84 37.70
C ASP A 40 7.34 -14.84 36.34
N GLY A 41 8.15 -14.56 35.32
CA GLY A 41 7.92 -14.89 33.91
C GLY A 41 8.81 -14.06 32.97
N ASP A 42 10.09 -14.46 32.85
CA ASP A 42 11.13 -13.86 32.01
C ASP A 42 10.72 -13.62 30.54
N ASP A 43 10.84 -12.37 30.10
CA ASP A 43 11.28 -11.97 28.75
C ASP A 43 12.15 -10.71 28.96
N ASP A 44 13.47 -10.90 28.95
CA ASP A 44 14.47 -9.83 29.12
C ASP A 44 14.48 -8.89 27.90
N ASP A 45 13.59 -7.90 27.89
CA ASP A 45 13.85 -6.65 27.19
C ASP A 45 14.95 -5.91 27.97
N LEU A 46 16.15 -5.84 27.39
CA LEU A 46 17.27 -5.03 27.88
C LEU A 46 16.92 -3.54 27.76
N VAL A 47 16.09 -3.06 28.69
CA VAL A 47 15.80 -1.65 28.92
C VAL A 47 16.79 -1.16 29.98
N ILE A 48 17.80 -0.40 29.55
CA ILE A 48 18.60 0.42 30.46
C ILE A 48 17.82 1.72 30.63
N THR A 49 17.02 1.82 31.70
CA THR A 49 16.43 3.10 32.15
C THR A 49 17.16 3.54 33.41
N ASP A 50 17.86 4.67 33.33
CA ASP A 50 18.29 5.43 34.50
C ASP A 50 17.06 6.19 35.04
N GLU A 51 16.70 5.97 36.31
CA GLU A 51 15.57 6.63 36.97
C GLU A 51 15.98 8.04 37.44
N ASP A 52 15.75 9.09 36.64
CA ASP A 52 15.28 10.44 37.03
C ASP A 52 15.36 11.41 35.83
N THR A 53 14.40 11.35 34.90
CA THR A 53 14.29 12.30 33.77
C THR A 53 12.83 12.66 33.48
N ASP A 54 12.64 13.90 33.00
CA ASP A 54 11.38 14.51 32.58
C ASP A 54 10.52 13.54 31.73
N GLY A 55 9.19 13.59 31.89
CA GLY A 55 8.20 12.59 31.42
C GLY A 55 8.02 12.42 29.90
N ARG A 56 9.11 12.54 29.13
CA ARG A 56 9.27 12.21 27.71
C ARG A 56 9.72 10.76 27.47
N ASP A 57 10.20 10.07 28.50
CA ASP A 57 10.63 8.66 28.40
C ASP A 57 9.46 7.65 28.40
N ASP A 58 8.21 8.10 28.52
CA ASP A 58 7.03 7.24 28.59
C ASP A 58 6.28 7.04 27.26
N PHE A 59 6.81 7.57 26.15
CA PHE A 59 6.30 7.22 24.84
C PHE A 59 6.70 5.79 24.47
N GLU A 60 5.80 4.85 24.75
CA GLU A 60 5.84 3.53 24.17
C GLU A 60 5.10 3.54 22.82
N ALA A 61 5.75 2.99 21.78
CA ALA A 61 5.11 2.78 20.48
C ALA A 61 3.77 2.07 20.70
N PHE A 62 2.68 2.69 20.27
CA PHE A 62 1.37 2.14 20.59
C PHE A 62 1.17 0.84 19.81
N PRO A 63 0.80 -0.26 20.48
CA PRO A 63 0.50 -1.47 19.76
C PRO A 63 -0.89 -1.31 19.14
N LEU A 64 -1.00 -1.54 17.83
CA LEU A 64 -2.32 -1.75 17.21
C LEU A 64 -2.95 -3.04 17.73
N ALA A 65 -2.12 -4.02 18.13
CA ALA A 65 -2.51 -5.15 18.95
C ALA A 65 -2.34 -4.80 20.44
N VAL A 66 -3.24 -3.99 21.01
CA VAL A 66 -3.37 -3.94 22.48
C VAL A 66 -3.60 -5.38 22.98
N PRO A 67 -3.06 -5.82 24.14
CA PRO A 67 -3.28 -7.15 24.70
C PRO A 67 -4.74 -7.35 25.17
N HIS A 68 -5.68 -7.26 24.23
CA HIS A 68 -7.03 -7.76 24.35
C HIS A 68 -7.06 -9.21 23.87
N LYS A 69 -8.04 -9.98 24.36
CA LYS A 69 -8.25 -11.34 23.87
C LYS A 69 -8.66 -11.29 22.40
N PRO A 70 -7.96 -11.98 21.48
CA PRO A 70 -8.32 -12.00 20.07
C PRO A 70 -9.76 -12.45 19.83
N HIS A 71 -10.49 -11.72 18.99
CA HIS A 71 -11.87 -12.02 18.62
C HIS A 71 -11.94 -12.93 17.38
N VAL A 72 -11.30 -14.10 17.45
CA VAL A 72 -11.11 -15.04 16.32
C VAL A 72 -12.43 -15.47 15.66
N LEU A 73 -13.48 -15.69 16.46
CA LEU A 73 -14.80 -16.06 15.92
C LEU A 73 -15.42 -14.90 15.12
N ARG A 74 -15.33 -13.66 15.63
CA ARG A 74 -15.84 -12.48 14.92
C ARG A 74 -15.07 -12.26 13.63
N ALA A 75 -13.74 -12.33 13.67
CA ALA A 75 -12.89 -12.26 12.49
C ALA A 75 -13.28 -13.32 11.44
N SER A 76 -13.49 -14.57 11.85
CA SER A 76 -13.93 -15.66 10.97
C SER A 76 -15.29 -15.38 10.33
N LEU A 77 -16.25 -14.85 11.11
CA LEU A 77 -17.58 -14.50 10.60
C LEU A 77 -17.54 -13.31 9.64
N GLU A 78 -16.69 -12.31 9.90
CA GLU A 78 -16.48 -11.17 9.00
C GLU A 78 -15.87 -11.61 7.67
N VAL A 79 -14.79 -12.40 7.70
CA VAL A 79 -14.18 -12.98 6.49
C VAL A 79 -15.18 -13.86 5.73
N GLY A 80 -15.92 -14.72 6.45
CA GLY A 80 -16.99 -15.53 5.88
C GLY A 80 -18.10 -14.69 5.25
N GLY A 81 -18.44 -13.54 5.85
CA GLY A 81 -19.39 -12.57 5.31
C GLY A 81 -18.90 -11.93 4.01
N VAL A 82 -17.63 -11.52 3.95
CA VAL A 82 -17.01 -10.99 2.72
C VAL A 82 -17.02 -12.05 1.62
N LEU A 83 -16.64 -13.29 1.94
CA LEU A 83 -16.70 -14.42 1.01
C LEU A 83 -18.13 -14.69 0.52
N ALA A 84 -19.12 -14.67 1.41
CA ALA A 84 -20.52 -14.88 1.05
C ALA A 84 -21.06 -13.78 0.12
N VAL A 85 -20.74 -12.51 0.40
CA VAL A 85 -21.10 -11.38 -0.47
C VAL A 85 -20.43 -11.53 -1.83
N GLY A 86 -19.13 -11.83 -1.86
CA GLY A 86 -18.41 -12.10 -3.10
C GLY A 86 -19.05 -13.25 -3.88
N PHE A 87 -19.42 -14.34 -3.21
CA PHE A 87 -20.00 -15.52 -3.86
C PHE A 87 -21.39 -15.21 -4.43
N VAL A 88 -22.20 -14.43 -3.72
CA VAL A 88 -23.48 -13.94 -4.24
C VAL A 88 -23.24 -13.05 -5.47
N ASP A 89 -22.27 -12.13 -5.42
CA ASP A 89 -21.91 -11.30 -6.57
C ASP A 89 -21.47 -12.16 -7.75
N TYR A 90 -20.63 -13.16 -7.53
CA TYR A 90 -20.20 -14.15 -8.52
C TYR A 90 -21.39 -14.86 -9.15
N LEU A 91 -22.35 -15.33 -8.36
CA LEU A 91 -23.56 -16.01 -8.86
C LEU A 91 -24.51 -15.09 -9.64
N LEU A 92 -24.59 -13.81 -9.26
CA LEU A 92 -25.45 -12.82 -9.91
C LEU A 92 -24.80 -12.26 -11.18
N ASN A 93 -23.49 -12.14 -11.18
CA ASN A 93 -22.70 -11.55 -12.23
C ASN A 93 -21.80 -12.60 -12.88
N THR A 94 -22.31 -13.78 -13.23
CA THR A 94 -21.57 -14.74 -14.05
C THR A 94 -21.21 -14.21 -15.46
N SER A 95 -21.57 -12.95 -15.78
CA SER A 95 -21.10 -12.12 -16.90
C SER A 95 -20.00 -11.09 -16.54
N ALA A 96 -19.62 -10.94 -15.26
CA ALA A 96 -18.55 -10.05 -14.80
C ALA A 96 -17.15 -10.46 -15.28
N ARG A 97 -17.01 -11.68 -15.79
CA ARG A 97 -15.75 -12.19 -16.36
C ARG A 97 -15.34 -11.55 -17.67
N GLY A 98 -16.20 -10.79 -18.35
CA GLY A 98 -15.88 -10.41 -19.73
C GLY A 98 -15.77 -11.58 -20.70
N GLY A 99 -16.12 -12.79 -20.28
CA GLY A 99 -16.64 -13.82 -21.16
C GLY A 99 -18.13 -13.57 -21.36
N GLU A 100 -18.57 -13.51 -22.61
CA GLU A 100 -19.99 -13.59 -22.92
C GLU A 100 -20.53 -14.90 -22.35
N GLN A 101 -21.69 -14.85 -21.69
CA GLN A 101 -22.47 -16.06 -21.41
C GLN A 101 -22.70 -16.72 -22.78
N ARG A 102 -22.05 -17.86 -23.03
CA ARG A 102 -22.14 -18.49 -24.36
C ARG A 102 -23.58 -18.94 -24.55
N ALA A 103 -24.09 -18.81 -25.77
CA ALA A 103 -25.41 -19.33 -26.09
C ALA A 103 -25.48 -20.82 -25.70
N GLY A 104 -26.24 -21.14 -24.64
CA GLY A 104 -26.33 -22.50 -24.06
C GLY A 104 -25.98 -22.62 -22.56
N ASP A 105 -25.40 -21.60 -21.93
CA ASP A 105 -25.07 -21.65 -20.50
C ASP A 105 -26.32 -21.52 -19.61
N GLU A 106 -26.82 -22.64 -19.09
CA GLU A 106 -27.97 -22.66 -18.18
C GLU A 106 -27.57 -22.48 -16.71
N ARG A 107 -28.49 -21.95 -15.89
CA ARG A 107 -28.27 -21.72 -14.44
C ARG A 107 -27.94 -23.00 -13.67
N TRP A 108 -28.36 -24.17 -14.16
CA TRP A 108 -28.02 -25.47 -13.59
C TRP A 108 -26.61 -25.96 -13.93
N ALA A 109 -25.87 -25.27 -14.80
CA ALA A 109 -24.44 -25.50 -15.01
C ALA A 109 -23.57 -24.85 -13.92
N LEU A 110 -24.16 -24.19 -12.90
CA LEU A 110 -23.46 -23.74 -11.68
C LEU A 110 -23.23 -24.88 -10.68
N ARG A 111 -23.31 -26.13 -11.12
CA ARG A 111 -22.94 -27.29 -10.30
C ARG A 111 -21.43 -27.36 -10.20
N TYR A 112 -20.97 -27.75 -9.02
CA TYR A 112 -19.55 -28.03 -8.80
C TYR A 112 -19.14 -29.22 -9.67
N ASP A 113 -18.11 -29.07 -10.51
CA ASP A 113 -17.56 -30.18 -11.28
C ASP A 113 -16.59 -30.99 -10.40
N TRP A 114 -16.93 -32.25 -10.12
CA TRP A 114 -16.16 -33.10 -9.20
C TRP A 114 -14.73 -33.39 -9.67
N PRO A 115 -14.46 -33.64 -10.97
CA PRO A 115 -13.12 -33.66 -11.53
C PRO A 115 -12.33 -32.38 -11.26
N ASP A 116 -12.88 -31.20 -11.53
CA ASP A 116 -12.20 -29.93 -11.27
C ASP A 116 -11.91 -29.76 -9.77
N LEU A 117 -12.87 -30.05 -8.88
CA LEU A 117 -12.64 -30.03 -7.43
C LEU A 117 -11.47 -30.92 -7.01
N ARG A 118 -11.47 -32.16 -7.52
CA ARG A 118 -10.39 -33.11 -7.26
C ARG A 118 -9.07 -32.57 -7.79
N GLY A 119 -9.10 -31.90 -8.95
CA GLY A 119 -7.95 -31.21 -9.53
C GLY A 119 -7.41 -30.11 -8.60
N LYS A 120 -8.30 -29.33 -7.96
CA LYS A 120 -7.89 -28.31 -6.98
C LYS A 120 -7.21 -28.92 -5.76
N PHE A 121 -7.66 -30.08 -5.27
CA PHE A 121 -7.00 -30.73 -4.13
C PHE A 121 -5.71 -31.48 -4.49
N THR A 122 -5.57 -31.91 -5.75
CA THR A 122 -4.40 -32.67 -6.21
C THR A 122 -3.34 -31.81 -6.90
N GLY A 123 -3.60 -30.52 -7.10
CA GLY A 123 -2.69 -29.60 -7.78
C GLY A 123 -2.81 -29.61 -9.31
N SER A 124 -3.58 -30.53 -9.91
CA SER A 124 -3.67 -30.66 -11.37
C SER A 124 -4.55 -29.60 -12.03
N ALA A 125 -5.28 -28.81 -11.24
CA ALA A 125 -6.11 -27.69 -11.69
C ALA A 125 -5.56 -26.35 -11.18
N TYR A 126 -4.25 -26.15 -11.31
CA TYR A 126 -3.54 -24.93 -10.90
C TYR A 126 -3.02 -24.23 -12.14
N GLU A 127 -3.44 -22.98 -12.34
CA GLU A 127 -3.06 -22.20 -13.51
C GLU A 127 -2.83 -20.74 -13.12
N LEU A 128 -2.11 -20.03 -13.97
CA LEU A 128 -2.10 -18.58 -13.97
C LEU A 128 -3.37 -18.10 -14.66
N ASP A 129 -4.10 -17.25 -13.96
CA ASP A 129 -5.42 -16.83 -14.37
C ASP A 129 -5.34 -15.79 -15.50
N ASN A 130 -6.12 -16.01 -16.56
CA ASN A 130 -6.22 -15.14 -17.74
C ASN A 130 -7.32 -14.07 -17.62
N ASN A 131 -7.87 -13.85 -16.42
CA ASN A 131 -8.84 -12.79 -16.16
C ASN A 131 -8.30 -11.38 -16.45
N ARG A 132 -9.24 -10.44 -16.56
CA ARG A 132 -8.95 -9.01 -16.78
C ARG A 132 -8.03 -8.46 -15.70
N PHE A 133 -7.12 -7.58 -16.08
CA PHE A 133 -6.15 -6.95 -15.18
C PHE A 133 -6.77 -6.40 -13.88
N GLY A 134 -7.91 -5.71 -14.00
CA GLY A 134 -8.61 -5.14 -12.84
C GLY A 134 -9.18 -6.17 -11.87
N THR A 135 -9.51 -7.37 -12.33
CA THR A 135 -9.92 -8.46 -11.42
C THR A 135 -8.71 -8.87 -10.57
N ASN A 136 -7.63 -9.32 -11.23
CA ASN A 136 -6.48 -9.95 -10.57
C ASN A 136 -5.66 -8.95 -9.75
N TYR A 137 -5.63 -7.68 -10.17
CA TYR A 137 -4.79 -6.66 -9.57
C TYR A 137 -5.52 -5.47 -8.96
N ALA A 138 -6.86 -5.47 -8.93
CA ALA A 138 -7.61 -4.52 -8.10
C ALA A 138 -8.64 -5.21 -7.20
N SER A 139 -9.50 -6.08 -7.75
CA SER A 139 -10.52 -6.78 -6.96
C SER A 139 -9.91 -7.75 -5.94
N HIS A 140 -8.95 -8.58 -6.35
CA HIS A 140 -8.25 -9.51 -5.46
C HIS A 140 -7.44 -8.78 -4.36
N PRO A 141 -6.65 -7.73 -4.67
CA PRO A 141 -6.03 -6.89 -3.64
C PRO A 141 -7.02 -6.25 -2.66
N PHE A 142 -8.18 -5.80 -3.15
CA PHE A 142 -9.22 -5.23 -2.30
C PHE A 142 -9.83 -6.29 -1.37
N ALA A 143 -10.16 -7.48 -1.88
CA ALA A 143 -10.64 -8.59 -1.07
C ALA A 143 -9.62 -9.00 0.00
N GLY A 144 -8.34 -9.10 -0.37
CA GLY A 144 -7.25 -9.37 0.58
C GLY A 144 -7.15 -8.32 1.69
N THR A 145 -7.34 -7.04 1.35
CA THR A 145 -7.36 -5.93 2.32
C THR A 145 -8.53 -6.08 3.31
N LEU A 146 -9.71 -6.48 2.83
CA LEU A 146 -10.86 -6.74 3.70
C LEU A 146 -10.61 -7.92 4.63
N TYR A 147 -10.06 -9.03 4.13
CA TYR A 147 -9.75 -10.19 4.97
C TYR A 147 -8.70 -9.85 6.04
N TYR A 148 -7.64 -9.15 5.65
CA TYR A 148 -6.58 -8.74 6.58
C TYR A 148 -7.11 -7.77 7.64
N THR A 149 -7.83 -6.72 7.24
CA THR A 149 -8.35 -5.71 8.19
C THR A 149 -9.44 -6.25 9.10
N ALA A 150 -10.25 -7.21 8.65
CA ALA A 150 -11.17 -7.96 9.50
C ALA A 150 -10.42 -8.68 10.63
N ALA A 151 -9.36 -9.43 10.31
CA ALA A 151 -8.54 -10.07 11.32
C ALA A 151 -7.79 -9.07 12.22
N ARG A 152 -7.11 -8.09 11.61
CA ARG A 152 -6.25 -7.13 12.32
C ARG A 152 -7.03 -6.26 13.31
N SER A 153 -8.24 -5.84 12.94
CA SER A 153 -9.13 -5.09 13.83
C SER A 153 -9.80 -5.93 14.92
N ASN A 154 -9.64 -7.25 14.86
CA ASN A 154 -10.09 -8.20 15.89
C ASN A 154 -8.95 -8.57 16.86
N HIS A 155 -7.92 -7.71 16.96
CA HIS A 155 -6.73 -7.84 17.81
C HIS A 155 -5.82 -9.03 17.45
N LEU A 156 -5.86 -9.48 16.19
CA LEU A 156 -4.87 -10.43 15.67
C LEU A 156 -3.58 -9.68 15.30
N SER A 157 -2.45 -10.36 15.45
CA SER A 157 -1.13 -9.89 15.04
C SER A 157 -1.00 -9.83 13.50
N ILE A 158 0.07 -9.20 12.99
CA ILE A 158 0.35 -9.13 11.55
C ILE A 158 0.42 -10.54 10.91
N PRO A 159 1.17 -11.52 11.46
CA PRO A 159 1.22 -12.86 10.89
C PRO A 159 -0.14 -13.58 10.90
N GLU A 160 -0.90 -13.47 11.99
CA GLU A 160 -2.23 -14.08 12.08
C GLU A 160 -3.21 -13.45 11.08
N SER A 161 -3.18 -12.12 10.93
CA SER A 161 -4.02 -11.39 9.98
C SER A 161 -3.66 -11.73 8.53
N PHE A 162 -2.37 -11.93 8.25
CA PHE A 162 -1.91 -12.46 6.96
C PHE A 162 -2.44 -13.87 6.70
N LEU A 163 -2.41 -14.77 7.71
CA LEU A 163 -2.96 -16.12 7.58
C LEU A 163 -4.47 -16.11 7.32
N PHE A 164 -5.21 -15.18 7.93
CA PHE A 164 -6.63 -14.98 7.62
C PHE A 164 -6.86 -14.52 6.17
N ALA A 165 -6.03 -13.60 5.66
CA ALA A 165 -6.10 -13.18 4.27
C ALA A 165 -5.76 -14.31 3.29
N ALA A 166 -4.75 -15.14 3.62
CA ALA A 166 -4.37 -16.31 2.83
C ALA A 166 -5.46 -17.39 2.86
N PHE A 167 -6.07 -17.61 4.03
CA PHE A 167 -7.18 -18.54 4.17
C PHE A 167 -8.41 -18.05 3.38
N GLY A 168 -8.74 -16.77 3.47
CA GLY A 168 -9.82 -16.16 2.68
C GLY A 168 -9.61 -16.35 1.18
N SER A 169 -8.41 -16.03 0.68
CA SER A 169 -8.02 -16.28 -0.71
C SER A 169 -8.16 -17.76 -1.09
N THR A 170 -7.63 -18.68 -0.26
CA THR A 170 -7.74 -20.13 -0.50
C THR A 170 -9.20 -20.59 -0.57
N MET A 171 -10.04 -20.12 0.35
CA MET A 171 -11.46 -20.47 0.37
C MET A 171 -12.20 -19.93 -0.86
N TRP A 172 -11.84 -18.74 -1.32
CA TRP A 172 -12.37 -18.17 -2.56
C TRP A 172 -12.00 -19.03 -3.77
N GLU A 173 -10.72 -19.32 -3.94
CA GLU A 173 -10.23 -20.14 -5.05
C GLU A 173 -10.83 -21.55 -5.05
N TYR A 174 -10.93 -22.20 -3.88
CA TYR A 174 -11.44 -23.56 -3.79
C TYR A 174 -12.96 -23.65 -3.84
N PHE A 175 -13.68 -22.70 -3.28
CA PHE A 175 -15.12 -22.85 -3.04
C PHE A 175 -15.98 -21.70 -3.56
N GLY A 176 -15.42 -20.50 -3.73
CA GLY A 176 -16.08 -19.37 -4.38
C GLY A 176 -16.10 -19.54 -5.90
N GLU A 177 -14.94 -19.85 -6.50
CA GLU A 177 -14.77 -19.97 -7.94
C GLU A 177 -15.01 -21.40 -8.44
N ILE A 178 -16.27 -21.83 -8.31
CA ILE A 178 -16.69 -23.21 -8.56
C ILE A 178 -16.51 -23.72 -10.00
N ARG A 179 -16.27 -22.82 -10.97
CA ARG A 179 -16.02 -23.15 -12.39
C ARG A 179 -14.59 -22.88 -12.85
N GLU A 180 -13.72 -22.43 -11.95
CA GLU A 180 -12.35 -22.00 -12.31
C GLU A 180 -11.34 -22.99 -11.76
N LYS A 181 -10.14 -22.97 -12.33
CA LYS A 181 -8.97 -23.60 -11.74
C LYS A 181 -8.44 -22.70 -10.63
N VAL A 182 -7.59 -23.22 -9.75
CA VAL A 182 -6.98 -22.41 -8.69
C VAL A 182 -6.01 -21.42 -9.34
N SER A 183 -6.27 -20.13 -9.15
CA SER A 183 -5.42 -19.04 -9.61
C SER A 183 -4.17 -18.92 -8.75
N VAL A 184 -3.04 -19.37 -9.29
CA VAL A 184 -1.76 -19.37 -8.56
C VAL A 184 -1.29 -17.95 -8.27
N ASN A 185 -1.56 -17.01 -9.18
CA ASN A 185 -1.26 -15.59 -8.92
C ASN A 185 -2.09 -15.05 -7.77
N ASP A 186 -3.39 -15.34 -7.69
CA ASP A 186 -4.24 -14.73 -6.67
C ASP A 186 -4.00 -15.29 -5.27
N MET A 187 -3.61 -16.57 -5.18
CA MET A 187 -3.10 -17.19 -3.95
C MET A 187 -1.90 -16.46 -3.33
N VAL A 188 -1.16 -15.67 -4.12
CA VAL A 188 -0.06 -14.81 -3.63
C VAL A 188 -0.51 -13.35 -3.56
N VAL A 189 -1.06 -12.80 -4.63
CA VAL A 189 -1.40 -11.38 -4.75
C VAL A 189 -2.44 -10.97 -3.71
N THR A 190 -3.48 -11.76 -3.47
CA THR A 190 -4.53 -11.45 -2.49
C THR A 190 -3.99 -11.28 -1.08
N PRO A 191 -3.35 -12.29 -0.45
CA PRO A 191 -2.86 -12.16 0.92
C PRO A 191 -1.73 -11.13 1.06
N MET A 192 -0.82 -11.05 0.10
CA MET A 192 0.28 -10.08 0.15
C MET A 192 -0.21 -8.64 0.03
N SER A 193 -1.18 -8.37 -0.85
CA SER A 193 -1.82 -7.07 -0.92
C SER A 193 -2.60 -6.76 0.36
N GLY A 194 -3.25 -7.78 0.93
CA GLY A 194 -3.93 -7.67 2.22
C GLY A 194 -3.03 -7.16 3.33
N ALA A 195 -1.85 -7.74 3.49
CA ALA A 195 -0.86 -7.27 4.46
C ALA A 195 -0.28 -5.89 4.10
N ALA A 196 0.10 -5.67 2.84
CA ALA A 196 0.76 -4.42 2.43
C ALA A 196 -0.17 -3.20 2.47
N ILE A 197 -1.43 -3.34 2.01
CA ILE A 197 -2.43 -2.27 2.01
C ILE A 197 -3.09 -2.20 3.38
N GLY A 198 -3.54 -3.34 3.90
CA GLY A 198 -4.29 -3.42 5.14
C GLY A 198 -3.49 -2.96 6.35
N GLU A 199 -2.21 -3.30 6.47
CA GLU A 199 -1.41 -2.80 7.59
C GLU A 199 -1.17 -1.30 7.48
N ALA A 200 -0.87 -0.76 6.29
CA ALA A 200 -0.69 0.68 6.10
C ALA A 200 -1.94 1.47 6.48
N THR A 201 -3.13 0.97 6.12
CA THR A 201 -4.39 1.62 6.46
C THR A 201 -4.78 1.42 7.93
N MET A 202 -4.38 0.32 8.57
CA MET A 202 -4.55 0.11 10.01
C MET A 202 -3.66 1.06 10.84
N GLN A 203 -2.42 1.30 10.42
CA GLN A 203 -1.54 2.31 11.04
C GLN A 203 -2.13 3.72 10.92
N LEU A 204 -2.63 4.07 9.74
CA LEU A 204 -3.30 5.36 9.51
C LEU A 204 -4.61 5.47 10.32
N TRP A 205 -5.38 4.40 10.44
CA TRP A 205 -6.57 4.35 11.30
C TRP A 205 -6.21 4.59 12.77
N GLY A 206 -5.19 3.89 13.28
CA GLY A 206 -4.70 4.01 14.66
C GLY A 206 -4.21 5.42 14.98
N PHE A 207 -3.50 6.05 14.04
CA PHE A 207 -3.07 7.45 14.14
C PHE A 207 -4.24 8.40 14.41
N PHE A 208 -5.27 8.40 13.56
CA PHE A 208 -6.41 9.30 13.74
C PHE A 208 -7.23 8.97 14.98
N ARG A 209 -7.32 7.70 15.37
CA ARG A 209 -7.98 7.27 16.60
C ARG A 209 -7.32 7.83 17.86
N ARG A 210 -5.98 7.88 17.87
CA ARG A 210 -5.18 8.45 18.98
C ARG A 210 -5.20 9.98 19.03
N GLY A 211 -5.49 10.65 17.91
CA GLY A 211 -5.63 12.10 17.87
C GLY A 211 -6.74 12.64 18.78
N ARG A 212 -6.92 13.96 18.80
CA ARG A 212 -7.99 14.62 19.57
C ARG A 212 -9.36 14.08 19.14
N ARG A 213 -10.26 13.90 20.10
CA ARG A 213 -11.65 13.50 19.82
C ARG A 213 -12.34 14.57 18.97
N SER A 214 -12.47 14.32 17.67
CA SER A 214 -13.03 15.27 16.71
C SER A 214 -13.74 14.53 15.57
N VAL A 215 -14.70 15.22 14.92
CA VAL A 215 -15.39 14.67 13.74
C VAL A 215 -14.43 14.42 12.57
N PRO A 216 -13.47 15.31 12.24
CA PRO A 216 -12.48 15.04 11.20
C PRO A 216 -11.66 13.77 11.45
N ASN A 217 -11.12 13.59 12.66
CA ASN A 217 -10.36 12.38 12.99
C ASN A 217 -11.21 11.12 12.91
N ALA A 218 -12.49 11.19 13.31
CA ALA A 218 -13.40 10.05 13.16
C ALA A 218 -13.67 9.70 11.69
N ILE A 219 -13.82 10.71 10.82
CA ILE A 219 -13.98 10.50 9.36
C ILE A 219 -12.70 9.91 8.76
N PHE A 220 -11.52 10.47 9.09
CA PHE A 220 -10.26 9.98 8.54
C PHE A 220 -9.92 8.58 9.02
N ALA A 221 -10.18 8.25 10.29
CA ALA A 221 -10.09 6.89 10.78
C ALA A 221 -11.01 5.96 9.98
N PHE A 222 -12.28 6.32 9.81
CA PHE A 222 -13.23 5.51 9.03
C PHE A 222 -12.79 5.31 7.58
N LEU A 223 -12.28 6.35 6.92
CA LEU A 223 -11.78 6.25 5.54
C LEU A 223 -10.53 5.38 5.44
N ALA A 224 -9.65 5.43 6.45
CA ALA A 224 -8.48 4.56 6.49
C ALA A 224 -8.90 3.09 6.65
N SER A 225 -9.72 2.77 7.66
CA SER A 225 -10.22 1.41 7.86
C SER A 225 -11.68 1.42 8.35
N PRO A 226 -12.65 1.19 7.44
CA PRO A 226 -14.06 1.08 7.79
C PRO A 226 -14.33 -0.09 8.72
N VAL A 227 -13.72 -1.25 8.45
CA VAL A 227 -13.88 -2.49 9.24
C VAL A 227 -13.41 -2.27 10.68
N ALA A 228 -12.21 -1.70 10.86
CA ALA A 228 -11.70 -1.40 12.20
C ALA A 228 -12.55 -0.38 12.96
N SER A 229 -13.10 0.61 12.25
CA SER A 229 -13.97 1.61 12.87
C SER A 229 -15.30 1.01 13.35
N ILE A 230 -15.87 0.07 12.60
CA ILE A 230 -17.08 -0.66 13.00
C ILE A 230 -16.81 -1.59 14.19
N ASN A 231 -15.67 -2.29 14.17
CA ASN A 231 -15.27 -3.20 15.25
C ASN A 231 -15.01 -2.44 16.56
N ALA A 232 -14.21 -1.38 16.52
CA ALA A 232 -13.98 -0.53 17.69
C ALA A 232 -15.27 0.11 18.23
N TRP A 233 -16.22 0.44 17.36
CA TRP A 233 -17.55 0.90 17.80
C TRP A 233 -18.33 -0.21 18.51
N THR A 234 -18.27 -1.44 18.00
CA THR A 234 -18.95 -2.63 18.55
C THR A 234 -18.35 -3.06 19.89
N ASP A 235 -17.03 -2.96 20.03
CA ASP A 235 -16.30 -3.31 21.25
C ASP A 235 -16.57 -2.34 22.41
N GLY A 236 -17.17 -1.19 22.13
CA GLY A 236 -17.38 -0.16 23.13
C GLY A 236 -16.09 0.57 23.51
N ASP A 237 -15.04 0.44 22.68
CA ASP A 237 -13.75 1.14 22.74
C ASP A 237 -13.92 2.64 22.40
N GLY A 238 -14.92 3.27 23.00
CA GLY A 238 -15.39 4.62 22.71
C GLY A 238 -14.38 5.73 23.04
N ASP A 239 -13.27 5.39 23.72
CA ASP A 239 -12.12 6.27 23.91
C ASP A 239 -10.83 5.45 23.98
N PRO A 240 -10.03 5.39 22.90
CA PRO A 240 -8.73 4.73 22.94
C PRO A 240 -7.78 5.57 23.79
N LEU A 241 -6.64 5.01 24.20
CA LEU A 241 -5.55 5.81 24.75
C LEU A 241 -5.13 6.86 23.70
N ARG A 242 -5.45 8.12 23.97
CA ARG A 242 -5.14 9.25 23.08
C ARG A 242 -3.71 9.72 23.33
N ALA A 243 -3.11 10.32 22.31
CA ALA A 243 -1.86 11.03 22.49
C ALA A 243 -2.06 12.17 23.50
N ARG A 244 -1.02 12.42 24.29
CA ARG A 244 -1.00 13.52 25.27
C ARG A 244 -1.12 14.87 24.59
N ASP A 245 -0.31 15.03 23.54
CA ASP A 245 -0.24 16.25 22.76
C ASP A 245 -0.77 16.06 21.35
N THR A 246 -1.46 17.09 20.86
CA THR A 246 -1.98 17.15 19.50
C THR A 246 -1.75 18.53 18.92
N ASN A 247 -1.49 18.60 17.61
CA ASN A 247 -1.43 19.87 16.89
C ASN A 247 -2.81 20.55 16.78
N GLU A 248 -2.88 21.71 16.14
CA GLU A 248 -4.12 22.48 15.97
C GLU A 248 -5.23 21.71 15.25
N LEU A 249 -4.86 20.81 14.32
CA LEU A 249 -5.79 19.94 13.60
C LEU A 249 -6.28 18.77 14.46
N GLY A 250 -5.67 18.55 15.62
CA GLY A 250 -5.95 17.44 16.51
C GLY A 250 -5.25 16.15 16.10
N PHE A 251 -4.21 16.22 15.26
CA PHE A 251 -3.36 15.08 14.98
C PHE A 251 -2.37 14.89 16.12
N PRO A 252 -2.10 13.63 16.53
CA PRO A 252 -1.20 13.35 17.62
C PRO A 252 0.23 13.81 17.29
N ALA A 253 0.93 14.41 18.26
CA ALA A 253 2.35 14.73 18.10
C ALA A 253 3.21 13.46 17.98
N GLU A 254 2.78 12.39 18.65
CA GLU A 254 3.39 11.07 18.60
C GLU A 254 2.33 9.99 18.30
N PRO A 255 2.51 9.16 17.27
CA PRO A 255 3.77 8.90 16.55
C PRO A 255 4.19 10.02 15.58
N TRP A 256 5.46 9.99 15.17
CA TRP A 256 5.93 10.85 14.08
C TRP A 256 5.10 10.61 12.82
N HIS A 257 4.77 11.69 12.13
CA HIS A 257 4.07 11.65 10.87
C HIS A 257 4.53 12.77 9.95
N ARG A 258 4.33 12.57 8.65
CA ARG A 258 4.45 13.61 7.63
C ARG A 258 3.39 13.37 6.59
N PHE A 259 2.37 14.22 6.58
CA PHE A 259 1.28 14.12 5.60
C PHE A 259 1.38 15.27 4.61
N THR A 260 1.67 14.93 3.35
CA THR A 260 1.81 15.91 2.27
C THR A 260 0.64 15.79 1.30
N LEU A 261 -0.09 16.88 1.11
CA LEU A 261 -1.02 17.04 0.00
C LEU A 261 -0.48 18.11 -0.93
N GLU A 262 -0.22 17.75 -2.18
CA GLU A 262 0.45 18.61 -3.16
C GLU A 262 -0.37 18.72 -4.44
N ALA A 263 -0.53 19.95 -4.95
CA ALA A 263 -1.09 20.21 -6.26
C ALA A 263 -0.08 21.01 -7.10
N GLY A 264 0.04 20.67 -8.38
CA GLY A 264 1.03 21.29 -9.25
C GLY A 264 0.60 21.38 -10.70
N PHE A 265 1.35 22.20 -11.45
CA PHE A 265 1.19 22.36 -12.89
C PHE A 265 2.56 22.41 -13.54
N GLY A 266 2.69 21.78 -14.71
CA GLY A 266 3.94 21.82 -15.44
C GLY A 266 3.86 21.28 -16.84
N ALA A 267 5.03 21.10 -17.43
CA ALA A 267 5.18 20.58 -18.77
C ALA A 267 5.80 19.18 -18.72
N THR A 268 5.30 18.29 -19.58
CA THR A 268 5.86 16.96 -19.82
C THR A 268 6.24 16.84 -21.29
N SER A 269 7.52 16.62 -21.56
CA SER A 269 8.04 16.33 -22.90
C SER A 269 8.18 14.83 -23.07
N VAL A 270 7.55 14.28 -24.10
CA VAL A 270 7.54 12.86 -24.44
C VAL A 270 8.42 12.64 -25.67
N SER A 271 9.33 11.67 -25.59
CA SER A 271 10.22 11.30 -26.70
C SER A 271 9.43 10.74 -27.88
N ALA A 272 9.77 11.17 -29.09
CA ALA A 272 9.14 10.69 -30.32
C ALA A 272 9.32 9.19 -30.58
N VAL A 273 8.38 8.58 -31.32
CA VAL A 273 8.40 7.15 -31.71
C VAL A 273 9.63 6.80 -32.53
N THR A 274 9.99 7.70 -33.43
CA THR A 274 11.16 7.54 -34.30
C THR A 274 12.09 8.73 -34.13
N ALA A 275 13.38 8.52 -34.37
CA ALA A 275 14.38 9.60 -34.32
C ALA A 275 14.15 10.73 -35.35
N ARG A 276 13.19 10.55 -36.29
CA ARG A 276 12.84 11.53 -37.31
C ARG A 276 11.71 12.48 -36.90
N GLU A 277 10.98 12.15 -35.84
CA GLU A 277 9.90 12.97 -35.32
C GLU A 277 10.35 13.83 -34.13
N PRO A 278 9.82 15.05 -33.96
CA PRO A 278 10.13 15.87 -32.80
C PRO A 278 9.42 15.36 -31.55
N ASN A 279 10.04 15.58 -30.38
CA ASN A 279 9.38 15.35 -29.10
C ASN A 279 8.11 16.21 -28.98
N ARG A 280 7.09 15.68 -28.31
CA ARG A 280 5.83 16.40 -28.06
C ARG A 280 5.78 16.87 -26.61
N SER A 281 5.22 18.05 -26.39
CA SER A 281 5.10 18.62 -25.04
C SER A 281 3.65 18.79 -24.66
N TYR A 282 3.34 18.49 -23.40
CA TYR A 282 2.01 18.50 -22.82
C TYR A 282 2.00 19.36 -21.57
N ALA A 283 0.90 20.05 -21.33
CA ALA A 283 0.66 20.75 -20.07
C ALA A 283 -0.13 19.82 -19.16
N ASP A 284 0.44 19.51 -18.00
CA ASP A 284 -0.10 18.54 -17.06
C ASP A 284 -0.43 19.21 -15.73
N GLN A 285 -1.55 18.82 -15.15
CA GLN A 285 -1.94 19.12 -13.76
C GLN A 285 -1.62 17.90 -12.91
N ARG A 286 -1.07 18.09 -11.71
CA ARG A 286 -0.70 17.00 -10.81
C ARG A 286 -1.36 17.16 -9.45
N LEU A 287 -1.72 16.02 -8.87
CA LEU A 287 -2.16 15.92 -7.48
C LEU A 287 -1.41 14.76 -6.83
N GLY A 288 -0.77 15.02 -5.69
CA GLY A 288 -0.04 14.05 -4.89
C GLY A 288 -0.55 14.02 -3.46
N LEU A 289 -0.69 12.83 -2.90
CA LEU A 289 -0.92 12.58 -1.48
C LEU A 289 0.15 11.63 -1.00
N ASP A 290 0.84 11.98 0.08
CA ASP A 290 1.86 11.17 0.71
C ASP A 290 1.65 11.15 2.22
N LEU A 291 1.38 9.98 2.77
CA LEU A 291 1.08 9.79 4.19
C LEU A 291 2.12 8.87 4.78
N ALA A 292 3.10 9.42 5.48
CA ALA A 292 4.14 8.65 6.18
C ALA A 292 3.91 8.67 7.69
N ILE A 293 4.01 7.51 8.34
CA ILE A 293 3.91 7.34 9.79
C ILE A 293 5.09 6.49 10.27
N ALA A 294 5.76 6.95 11.31
CA ALA A 294 6.77 6.20 12.05
C ALA A 294 6.35 6.15 13.53
N ASN A 295 5.74 5.04 13.93
CA ASN A 295 5.40 4.73 15.30
C ASN A 295 6.61 4.15 16.04
N LEU A 296 7.69 4.93 16.07
CA LEU A 296 8.97 4.58 16.69
C LEU A 296 9.33 5.69 17.67
N PRO A 297 9.76 5.36 18.91
CA PRO A 297 10.10 6.38 19.90
C PRO A 297 11.18 7.32 19.43
N PHE A 298 11.01 8.61 19.75
CA PHE A 298 11.96 9.67 19.42
C PHE A 298 12.24 9.82 17.91
N TYR A 299 11.40 9.28 17.03
CA TYR A 299 11.67 9.33 15.60
C TYR A 299 11.74 10.79 15.12
N ASP A 300 12.91 11.18 14.60
CA ASP A 300 13.25 12.55 14.19
C ASP A 300 13.44 13.58 15.34
N ASP A 301 13.31 13.19 16.62
CA ASP A 301 13.41 14.05 17.83
C ASP A 301 14.45 13.57 18.87
N ARG A 302 14.96 14.36 19.81
CA ARG A 302 16.04 13.92 20.73
C ARG A 302 15.67 12.67 21.52
N GLY A 303 16.62 11.77 21.68
CA GLY A 303 16.47 10.52 22.42
C GLY A 303 17.49 9.47 22.00
N ARG A 304 17.70 8.49 22.88
CA ARG A 304 18.53 7.31 22.63
C ARG A 304 17.69 6.05 22.80
N VAL A 305 17.62 5.23 21.76
CA VAL A 305 16.87 3.97 21.81
C VAL A 305 17.45 2.99 20.80
N ALA A 306 17.51 1.71 21.18
CA ALA A 306 17.76 0.60 20.28
C ALA A 306 16.68 -0.46 20.51
N ARG A 307 15.89 -0.78 19.48
CA ARG A 307 14.74 -1.66 19.62
C ARG A 307 14.51 -2.50 18.37
N VAL A 308 14.07 -3.73 18.58
CA VAL A 308 13.44 -4.57 17.54
C VAL A 308 11.93 -4.37 17.63
N PHE A 309 11.27 -4.21 16.49
CA PHE A 309 9.83 -4.07 16.42
C PHE A 309 9.22 -5.10 15.45
N SER A 310 7.94 -5.39 15.63
CA SER A 310 7.18 -6.38 14.83
C SER A 310 5.70 -6.02 14.62
N ASP A 311 5.31 -4.75 14.83
CA ASP A 311 3.91 -4.30 14.75
C ASP A 311 3.69 -3.26 13.65
N GLY A 312 4.44 -3.33 12.55
CA GLY A 312 4.16 -2.47 11.37
C GLY A 312 4.56 -1.01 11.55
N ASN A 313 5.48 -0.72 12.47
CA ASN A 313 5.74 0.62 13.02
C ASN A 313 6.23 1.67 12.01
N ALA A 314 6.62 1.30 10.80
CA ALA A 314 6.92 2.25 9.73
C ALA A 314 6.03 1.95 8.52
N SER A 315 5.19 2.91 8.14
CA SER A 315 4.26 2.76 7.03
C SER A 315 4.14 4.02 6.18
N ARG A 316 3.84 3.83 4.89
CA ARG A 316 3.59 4.91 3.95
C ARG A 316 2.50 4.53 2.97
N ILE A 317 1.61 5.48 2.69
CA ILE A 317 0.61 5.41 1.62
C ILE A 317 0.86 6.59 0.68
N SER A 318 0.95 6.32 -0.62
CA SER A 318 1.16 7.35 -1.62
C SER A 318 0.15 7.22 -2.77
N ILE A 319 -0.40 8.36 -3.19
CA ILE A 319 -1.21 8.51 -4.39
C ILE A 319 -0.61 9.63 -5.23
N GLU A 320 -0.28 9.34 -6.49
CA GLU A 320 0.19 10.32 -7.45
C GLU A 320 -0.70 10.29 -8.69
N THR A 321 -1.20 11.44 -9.13
CA THR A 321 -1.97 11.54 -10.37
C THR A 321 -1.48 12.69 -11.24
N ALA A 322 -1.56 12.51 -12.56
CA ALA A 322 -1.38 13.57 -13.53
C ALA A 322 -2.49 13.55 -14.57
N TRP A 323 -2.94 14.75 -14.95
CA TRP A 323 -4.04 14.99 -15.85
C TRP A 323 -3.61 15.92 -16.98
N SER A 324 -3.92 15.56 -18.21
CA SER A 324 -3.65 16.37 -19.41
C SER A 324 -4.97 16.61 -20.13
N ARG A 325 -5.37 17.87 -20.29
CA ARG A 325 -6.64 18.26 -20.95
C ARG A 325 -7.89 17.56 -20.38
N GLY A 326 -7.88 17.25 -19.09
CA GLY A 326 -9.00 16.58 -18.40
C GLY A 326 -8.94 15.05 -18.39
N ASP A 327 -7.98 14.44 -19.09
CA ASP A 327 -7.77 12.99 -19.07
C ASP A 327 -6.68 12.59 -18.08
N LEU A 328 -6.92 11.53 -17.29
CA LEU A 328 -5.93 10.94 -16.38
C LEU A 328 -4.82 10.26 -17.19
N VAL A 329 -3.66 10.89 -17.31
CA VAL A 329 -2.49 10.34 -18.03
C VAL A 329 -1.55 9.56 -17.13
N HIS A 330 -1.61 9.77 -15.82
CA HIS A 330 -0.83 9.02 -14.83
C HIS A 330 -1.64 8.83 -13.56
N GLY A 331 -1.60 7.64 -12.99
CA GLY A 331 -2.13 7.34 -11.66
C GLY A 331 -1.30 6.24 -11.02
N VAL A 332 -0.81 6.47 -9.81
CA VAL A 332 -0.14 5.44 -9.00
C VAL A 332 -0.73 5.49 -7.60
N PHE A 333 -1.13 4.34 -7.10
CA PHE A 333 -1.36 4.09 -5.68
C PHE A 333 -0.29 3.11 -5.20
N SER A 334 0.36 3.42 -4.08
CA SER A 334 1.33 2.50 -3.49
C SER A 334 1.28 2.51 -1.97
N THR A 335 1.62 1.37 -1.39
CA THR A 335 1.82 1.23 0.05
C THR A 335 3.17 0.59 0.32
N ARG A 336 3.75 0.98 1.46
CA ARG A 336 5.01 0.47 1.99
C ARG A 336 4.83 0.27 3.48
N VAL A 337 5.16 -0.92 3.98
CA VAL A 337 5.09 -1.24 5.40
C VAL A 337 6.33 -2.04 5.80
N MET A 338 6.91 -1.69 6.94
CA MET A 338 7.88 -2.54 7.63
C MET A 338 7.18 -3.31 8.72
N PRO A 339 6.78 -4.59 8.51
CA PRO A 339 6.14 -5.37 9.55
C PRO A 339 7.07 -5.61 10.73
N ALA A 340 8.38 -5.79 10.49
CA ALA A 340 9.38 -5.98 11.52
C ALA A 340 10.74 -5.41 11.12
N GLY A 341 11.54 -4.99 12.10
CA GLY A 341 12.85 -4.41 11.84
C GLY A 341 13.63 -4.03 13.11
N LEU A 342 14.82 -3.48 12.88
CA LEU A 342 15.71 -2.91 13.87
C LEU A 342 15.68 -1.38 13.71
N TYR A 343 15.50 -0.70 14.83
CA TYR A 343 15.52 0.75 14.93
C TYR A 343 16.55 1.16 15.98
N ILE A 344 17.50 1.99 15.58
CA ILE A 344 18.54 2.55 16.45
C ILE A 344 18.51 4.06 16.27
N ARG A 345 18.45 4.78 17.38
CA ARG A 345 18.56 6.21 17.43
C ARG A 345 19.56 6.63 18.49
N ASP A 346 20.45 7.53 18.11
CA ASP A 346 21.34 8.24 19.02
C ASP A 346 21.36 9.71 18.62
N ALA A 347 20.53 10.53 19.26
CA ALA A 347 20.45 11.94 18.95
C ALA A 347 20.18 12.82 20.18
N GLY A 348 21.11 13.74 20.44
CA GLY A 348 21.03 14.70 21.54
C GLY A 348 21.54 14.15 22.88
N ASP A 349 21.71 15.07 23.82
CA ASP A 349 21.88 14.78 25.23
C ASP A 349 20.49 14.83 25.88
N PRO A 350 20.03 13.78 26.58
CA PRO A 350 18.75 13.79 27.28
C PRO A 350 18.59 14.98 28.24
N ASP A 351 19.70 15.47 28.79
CA ASP A 351 19.74 16.57 29.75
C ASP A 351 19.83 17.96 29.09
N ALA A 352 19.82 18.03 27.75
CA ALA A 352 19.89 19.30 27.06
C ALA A 352 18.59 20.10 27.21
N PRO A 353 18.68 21.45 27.29
CA PRO A 353 17.51 22.33 27.27
C PRO A 353 16.56 22.05 26.10
N ASP A 354 15.26 22.31 26.28
CA ASP A 354 14.24 21.99 25.27
C ASP A 354 14.45 22.59 23.89
N ASP A 355 15.13 23.73 23.83
CA ASP A 355 15.46 24.45 22.61
C ASP A 355 16.79 24.02 21.97
N ALA A 356 17.53 23.11 22.60
CA ALA A 356 18.81 22.63 22.07
C ALA A 356 18.63 21.90 20.72
N PRO A 357 19.48 22.19 19.71
CA PRO A 357 19.35 21.59 18.40
C PRO A 357 19.50 20.06 18.44
N VAL A 358 18.66 19.35 17.69
CA VAL A 358 18.79 17.89 17.51
C VAL A 358 20.11 17.59 16.80
N ARG A 359 20.96 16.77 17.41
CA ARG A 359 22.24 16.35 16.86
C ARG A 359 22.42 14.85 16.99
N GLY A 360 22.53 14.13 15.89
CA GLY A 360 22.81 12.71 15.93
C GLY A 360 22.30 11.94 14.72
N SER A 361 22.07 10.65 14.89
CA SER A 361 21.77 9.73 13.80
C SER A 361 20.67 8.74 14.13
N THR A 362 20.03 8.24 13.07
CA THR A 362 19.04 7.17 13.12
C THR A 362 19.39 6.11 12.09
N VAL A 363 19.20 4.84 12.45
CA VAL A 363 19.23 3.71 11.55
C VAL A 363 17.92 2.95 11.71
N LEU A 364 17.22 2.75 10.60
CA LEU A 364 16.04 1.90 10.52
C LEU A 364 16.26 0.89 9.40
N VAL A 365 16.15 -0.39 9.69
CA VAL A 365 16.23 -1.45 8.69
C VAL A 365 15.23 -2.54 9.02
N GLY A 366 14.52 -3.05 8.03
CA GLY A 366 13.48 -4.04 8.27
C GLY A 366 13.06 -4.82 7.04
N LEU A 367 12.22 -5.81 7.28
CA LEU A 367 11.47 -6.48 6.22
C LEU A 367 10.55 -5.47 5.55
N LEU A 368 10.32 -5.63 4.26
CA LEU A 368 9.50 -4.74 3.46
C LEU A 368 8.37 -5.51 2.79
N LEU A 369 7.14 -5.08 3.08
CA LEU A 369 5.96 -5.41 2.30
C LEU A 369 5.52 -4.18 1.52
N GLY A 370 5.15 -4.38 0.26
CA GLY A 370 4.74 -3.29 -0.61
C GLY A 370 3.71 -3.72 -1.63
N PHE A 371 2.87 -2.78 -2.00
CA PHE A 371 1.91 -2.90 -3.10
C PHE A 371 2.01 -1.67 -3.99
N GLU A 372 1.89 -1.85 -5.29
CA GLU A 372 1.67 -0.76 -6.23
C GLU A 372 0.58 -1.13 -7.22
N TYR A 373 -0.29 -0.17 -7.53
CA TYR A 373 -1.16 -0.17 -8.70
C TYR A 373 -0.90 1.07 -9.52
N GLY A 374 -0.36 0.90 -10.72
CA GLY A 374 0.07 1.96 -11.61
C GLY A 374 -0.62 1.92 -12.97
N THR A 375 -1.05 3.08 -13.43
CA THR A 375 -1.47 3.34 -14.79
C THR A 375 -0.75 4.56 -15.36
N HIS A 376 -0.30 4.46 -16.62
CA HIS A 376 0.36 5.57 -17.29
C HIS A 376 0.16 5.53 -18.80
N LEU A 377 -0.01 6.69 -19.42
CA LEU A 377 -0.14 6.83 -20.87
C LEU A 377 1.16 7.39 -21.46
N TYR A 378 2.14 6.52 -21.73
CA TYR A 378 3.43 6.90 -22.34
C TYR A 378 3.27 7.36 -23.80
N ASP A 379 2.52 6.58 -24.59
CA ASP A 379 2.23 6.87 -25.99
C ASP A 379 0.98 7.73 -26.09
N ARG A 380 1.09 9.00 -25.69
CA ARG A 380 -0.01 9.99 -25.70
C ARG A 380 -0.53 10.33 -27.11
N ASP A 381 0.12 9.82 -28.15
CA ASP A 381 -0.30 9.87 -29.54
C ASP A 381 -1.18 8.68 -29.95
N GLY A 382 -1.42 7.73 -29.05
CA GLY A 382 -2.23 6.55 -29.28
C GLY A 382 -1.48 5.40 -29.96
N ALA A 383 -0.15 5.46 -30.08
CA ALA A 383 0.63 4.39 -30.70
C ALA A 383 0.55 3.07 -29.94
N ARG A 384 0.35 3.12 -28.62
CA ARG A 384 0.16 1.94 -27.74
C ARG A 384 -0.98 2.19 -26.75
N PRO A 385 -1.61 1.13 -26.23
CA PRO A 385 -2.57 1.27 -25.15
C PRO A 385 -1.93 1.83 -23.88
N ARG A 386 -2.80 2.24 -22.95
CA ARG A 386 -2.44 2.65 -21.59
C ARG A 386 -1.64 1.54 -20.90
N ASP A 387 -0.48 1.89 -20.37
CA ASP A 387 0.36 0.98 -19.59
C ASP A 387 -0.27 0.76 -18.22
N MET A 388 -0.30 -0.50 -17.80
CA MET A 388 -0.79 -0.94 -16.49
C MET A 388 0.24 -1.86 -15.86
N ILE A 389 0.65 -1.54 -14.63
CA ILE A 389 1.58 -2.34 -13.84
C ILE A 389 1.05 -2.37 -12.43
N ALA A 390 0.88 -3.56 -11.86
CA ALA A 390 0.48 -3.70 -10.48
C ALA A 390 1.17 -4.90 -9.87
N TYR A 391 1.75 -4.76 -8.70
CA TYR A 391 2.51 -5.84 -8.08
C TYR A 391 2.53 -5.76 -6.56
N VAL A 392 2.77 -6.92 -5.96
CA VAL A 392 3.13 -7.07 -4.56
C VAL A 392 4.63 -7.34 -4.43
N SER A 393 5.19 -6.97 -3.28
CA SER A 393 6.56 -7.29 -2.88
C SER A 393 6.52 -8.37 -1.78
N PRO A 394 6.51 -9.68 -2.14
CA PRO A 394 6.44 -10.77 -1.17
C PRO A 394 7.68 -10.87 -0.27
N VAL A 395 8.84 -10.45 -0.79
CA VAL A 395 10.09 -10.43 -0.05
C VAL A 395 10.80 -9.12 -0.37
N GLY A 396 11.12 -8.35 0.65
CA GLY A 396 11.94 -7.15 0.50
C GLY A 396 12.65 -6.78 1.79
N VAL A 397 13.68 -5.98 1.64
CA VAL A 397 14.40 -5.33 2.73
C VAL A 397 14.44 -3.84 2.41
N GLY A 398 14.07 -3.04 3.40
CA GLY A 398 14.05 -1.59 3.29
C GLY A 398 14.72 -0.97 4.48
N GLY A 399 15.26 0.22 4.31
CA GLY A 399 15.86 0.94 5.41
C GLY A 399 16.17 2.38 5.09
N GLU A 400 16.51 3.10 6.15
CA GLU A 400 17.01 4.47 6.08
C GLU A 400 18.09 4.70 7.13
N VAL A 401 19.01 5.58 6.77
CA VAL A 401 19.98 6.17 7.68
C VAL A 401 19.78 7.67 7.62
N SER A 402 19.60 8.29 8.78
CA SER A 402 19.49 9.74 8.87
C SER A 402 20.54 10.32 9.81
N TRP A 403 20.97 11.52 9.50
CA TRP A 403 21.85 12.33 10.32
C TRP A 403 21.27 13.74 10.39
N ARG A 404 21.28 14.35 11.57
CA ARG A 404 20.83 15.72 11.79
C ARG A 404 21.84 16.46 12.65
N ASP A 405 22.09 17.72 12.31
CA ASP A 405 22.84 18.69 13.10
C ASP A 405 22.13 20.05 13.03
N GLY A 406 21.28 20.30 14.02
CA GLY A 406 20.42 21.48 14.06
C GLY A 406 19.48 21.52 12.86
N GLU A 407 19.57 22.60 12.08
CA GLU A 407 18.70 22.81 10.91
C GLU A 407 19.07 21.94 9.70
N LEU A 408 20.29 21.38 9.67
CA LEU A 408 20.74 20.50 8.60
C LEU A 408 20.36 19.06 8.92
N GLY A 409 19.62 18.42 8.03
CA GLY A 409 19.28 17.01 8.09
C GLY A 409 19.56 16.33 6.76
N VAL A 410 20.08 15.11 6.80
CA VAL A 410 20.27 14.25 5.64
C VAL A 410 19.67 12.88 5.94
N ARG A 411 18.83 12.38 5.06
CA ARG A 411 18.24 11.03 5.14
C ARG A 411 18.50 10.30 3.84
N ALA A 412 19.18 9.17 3.91
CA ALA A 412 19.37 8.26 2.79
C ALA A 412 18.49 7.02 3.01
N SER A 413 17.82 6.54 1.98
CA SER A 413 16.97 5.36 2.03
C SER A 413 17.26 4.40 0.88
N LEU A 414 16.99 3.12 1.11
CA LEU A 414 17.10 2.09 0.11
C LEU A 414 16.04 1.02 0.37
N ASP A 415 15.21 0.78 -0.63
CA ASP A 415 14.31 -0.37 -0.68
C ASP A 415 14.74 -1.32 -1.81
N VAL A 416 14.82 -2.61 -1.50
CA VAL A 416 15.07 -3.69 -2.45
C VAL A 416 14.02 -4.77 -2.25
N SER A 417 13.26 -5.11 -3.29
CA SER A 417 12.26 -6.17 -3.20
C SER A 417 12.20 -7.04 -4.45
N GLY A 418 11.91 -8.33 -4.24
CA GLY A 418 11.37 -9.18 -5.29
C GLY A 418 9.90 -8.86 -5.49
N THR A 419 9.45 -8.79 -6.74
CA THR A 419 8.08 -8.40 -7.10
C THR A 419 7.36 -9.52 -7.84
N LEU A 420 6.05 -9.63 -7.60
CA LEU A 420 5.14 -10.49 -8.34
C LEU A 420 3.89 -9.68 -8.69
N GLY A 421 3.52 -9.63 -9.97
CA GLY A 421 2.45 -8.75 -10.40
C GLY A 421 2.03 -8.88 -11.85
N GLY A 422 1.06 -8.06 -12.26
CA GLY A 422 0.57 -7.95 -13.62
C GLY A 422 1.33 -6.85 -14.33
N VAL A 423 1.90 -7.17 -15.48
CA VAL A 423 2.72 -6.23 -16.25
C VAL A 423 2.22 -6.22 -17.67
N ASN A 424 1.73 -5.06 -18.12
CA ASN A 424 1.38 -4.87 -19.51
C ASN A 424 2.62 -5.09 -20.39
N ALA A 425 2.50 -5.96 -21.39
CA ALA A 425 3.62 -6.32 -22.27
C ALA A 425 3.87 -5.16 -23.24
N TYR A 426 4.80 -4.27 -22.88
CA TYR A 426 4.86 -2.96 -23.53
C TYR A 426 5.26 -3.03 -25.01
N GLY A 427 6.08 -4.04 -25.39
CA GLY A 427 6.45 -4.32 -26.78
C GLY A 427 5.41 -5.10 -27.60
N LEU A 428 4.25 -5.44 -27.03
CA LEU A 428 3.27 -6.32 -27.68
C LEU A 428 2.68 -5.72 -28.96
N SER A 429 2.36 -4.41 -28.97
CA SER A 429 1.82 -3.74 -30.16
C SER A 429 2.79 -3.80 -31.34
N ASP A 430 4.09 -3.64 -31.08
CA ASP A 430 5.15 -3.71 -32.09
C ASP A 430 5.35 -5.15 -32.59
N TYR A 431 5.27 -6.14 -31.69
CA TYR A 431 5.32 -7.56 -32.05
C TYR A 431 4.17 -7.92 -33.00
N LEU A 432 2.94 -7.57 -32.63
CA LEU A 432 1.73 -7.87 -33.40
C LEU A 432 1.65 -7.10 -34.74
N ALA A 433 2.43 -6.04 -34.92
CA ALA A 433 2.54 -5.35 -36.20
C ALA A 433 3.24 -6.20 -37.28
N THR A 434 4.03 -7.20 -36.88
CA THR A 434 4.82 -8.03 -37.81
C THR A 434 4.66 -9.54 -37.62
N ARG A 435 4.12 -9.97 -36.48
CA ARG A 435 3.92 -11.37 -36.09
C ARG A 435 2.47 -11.63 -35.71
N SER A 436 2.06 -12.89 -35.76
CA SER A 436 0.76 -13.32 -35.24
C SER A 436 0.77 -13.47 -33.72
N GLU A 437 -0.40 -13.44 -33.09
CA GLU A 437 -0.59 -13.76 -31.68
C GLU A 437 -0.37 -15.25 -31.31
N ALA A 438 -0.20 -16.11 -32.31
CA ALA A 438 0.07 -17.53 -32.11
C ALA A 438 1.35 -17.75 -31.29
N GLY A 439 1.28 -18.60 -30.27
CA GLY A 439 2.40 -18.91 -29.37
C GLY A 439 2.56 -17.95 -28.19
N LEU A 440 1.83 -16.83 -28.13
CA LEU A 440 1.88 -15.93 -26.97
C LEU A 440 1.26 -16.60 -25.72
N LEU A 441 1.70 -16.16 -24.54
CA LEU A 441 1.03 -16.48 -23.26
C LEU A 441 -0.45 -16.13 -23.35
N THR A 442 -1.32 -16.96 -22.78
CA THR A 442 -2.78 -16.80 -22.91
C THR A 442 -3.25 -15.46 -22.37
N THR A 443 -2.80 -15.08 -21.18
CA THR A 443 -3.13 -13.78 -20.57
C THR A 443 -2.65 -12.61 -21.43
N THR A 444 -1.50 -12.74 -22.10
CA THR A 444 -0.98 -11.67 -22.96
C THR A 444 -1.76 -11.55 -24.25
N ARG A 445 -2.10 -12.67 -24.88
CA ARG A 445 -2.94 -12.70 -26.07
C ARG A 445 -4.32 -12.09 -25.80
N GLU A 446 -4.93 -12.42 -24.66
CA GLU A 446 -6.31 -12.04 -24.37
C GLU A 446 -6.44 -10.66 -23.70
N GLN A 447 -5.48 -10.29 -22.86
CA GLN A 447 -5.57 -9.11 -21.99
C GLN A 447 -4.41 -8.11 -22.17
N GLY A 448 -3.38 -8.44 -22.95
CA GLY A 448 -2.22 -7.57 -23.21
C GLY A 448 -1.16 -7.54 -22.09
N TYR A 449 -1.33 -8.30 -21.01
CA TYR A 449 -0.40 -8.35 -19.88
C TYR A 449 0.07 -9.77 -19.59
N TYR A 450 1.11 -9.93 -18.78
CA TYR A 450 1.50 -11.22 -18.21
C TYR A 450 1.73 -11.10 -16.71
N HIS A 451 1.68 -12.23 -16.01
CA HIS A 451 2.11 -12.31 -14.61
C HIS A 451 3.63 -12.30 -14.57
N GLY A 452 4.21 -11.21 -14.10
CA GLY A 452 5.64 -10.97 -14.03
C GLY A 452 6.23 -11.25 -12.66
N LEU A 453 7.40 -11.89 -12.65
CA LEU A 453 8.36 -11.86 -11.55
C LEU A 453 9.42 -10.80 -11.82
N GLY A 454 9.85 -10.11 -10.78
CA GLY A 454 10.72 -8.96 -10.93
C GLY A 454 11.57 -8.61 -9.73
N VAL A 455 12.37 -7.56 -9.91
CA VAL A 455 13.10 -6.88 -8.83
C VAL A 455 12.79 -5.39 -8.92
N SER A 456 12.46 -4.80 -7.77
CA SER A 456 12.31 -3.35 -7.57
C SER A 456 13.45 -2.84 -6.70
N LEU A 457 14.08 -1.75 -7.15
CA LEU A 457 15.16 -1.05 -6.47
C LEU A 457 14.78 0.43 -6.35
N ALA A 458 14.76 0.98 -5.13
CA ALA A 458 14.39 2.36 -4.88
C ALA A 458 15.32 3.07 -3.87
N PRO A 459 16.46 3.63 -4.32
CA PRO A 459 17.30 4.48 -3.49
C PRO A 459 16.74 5.91 -3.47
N GLY A 460 16.90 6.58 -2.32
CA GLY A 460 16.50 7.97 -2.12
C GLY A 460 17.46 8.73 -1.22
N VAL A 461 17.53 10.03 -1.43
CA VAL A 461 18.18 10.97 -0.50
C VAL A 461 17.31 12.20 -0.33
N GLU A 462 17.14 12.64 0.91
CA GLU A 462 16.49 13.88 1.32
C GLU A 462 17.49 14.71 2.13
N VAL A 463 17.56 16.00 1.83
CA VAL A 463 18.36 16.98 2.56
C VAL A 463 17.42 18.10 3.00
N THR A 464 17.41 18.41 4.28
CA THR A 464 16.67 19.55 4.85
C THR A 464 17.66 20.56 5.40
N TRP A 465 17.47 21.84 5.10
CA TRP A 465 18.25 22.93 5.66
C TRP A 465 17.33 24.11 5.98
N GLY A 466 16.92 24.20 7.25
CA GLY A 466 15.96 25.19 7.72
C GLY A 466 14.62 25.06 6.95
N PRO A 467 14.14 26.11 6.25
CA PRO A 467 12.91 26.04 5.48
C PRO A 467 13.06 25.36 4.11
N VAL A 468 14.29 25.06 3.67
CA VAL A 468 14.56 24.46 2.36
C VAL A 468 14.66 22.95 2.50
N ASP A 469 14.05 22.23 1.58
CA ASP A 469 14.24 20.78 1.44
C ASP A 469 14.55 20.42 -0.01
N ALA A 470 15.42 19.43 -0.21
CA ALA A 470 15.73 18.88 -1.52
C ALA A 470 15.73 17.36 -1.44
N SER A 471 15.24 16.69 -2.47
CA SER A 471 15.32 15.24 -2.55
C SER A 471 15.64 14.75 -3.95
N ALA A 472 16.27 13.58 -4.03
CA ALA A 472 16.49 12.85 -5.26
C ALA A 472 16.16 11.38 -5.03
N ASN A 473 15.26 10.84 -5.85
CA ASN A 473 14.72 9.49 -5.73
C ASN A 473 14.82 8.78 -7.08
N MET A 474 15.18 7.50 -7.04
CA MET A 474 15.12 6.61 -8.21
C MET A 474 14.22 5.43 -7.89
N ARG A 475 13.52 4.93 -8.90
CA ARG A 475 12.89 3.61 -8.90
C ARG A 475 13.26 2.88 -10.18
N LEU A 476 13.71 1.64 -10.04
CA LEU A 476 13.96 0.71 -11.14
C LEU A 476 13.17 -0.56 -10.88
N ASP A 477 12.22 -0.86 -11.76
CA ASP A 477 11.47 -2.10 -11.77
C ASP A 477 11.87 -2.91 -13.00
N THR A 478 12.12 -4.20 -12.83
CA THR A 478 12.38 -5.16 -13.92
C THR A 478 11.41 -6.33 -13.82
N PHE A 479 10.96 -6.87 -14.95
CA PHE A 479 9.97 -7.94 -14.98
C PHE A 479 10.25 -8.96 -16.09
N ARG A 480 9.92 -10.22 -15.79
CA ARG A 480 9.89 -11.34 -16.72
C ARG A 480 8.71 -12.23 -16.41
N PRO A 481 8.14 -12.95 -17.39
CA PRO A 481 6.98 -13.77 -17.17
C PRO A 481 7.29 -14.91 -16.20
N LEU A 482 6.34 -15.16 -15.31
CA LEU A 482 6.30 -16.38 -14.52
C LEU A 482 6.06 -17.55 -15.50
N GLY A 483 7.00 -18.49 -15.54
CA GLY A 483 6.97 -19.61 -16.48
C GLY A 483 6.25 -20.83 -15.93
N GLY A 484 5.62 -21.60 -16.81
CA GLY A 484 4.81 -22.77 -16.45
C GLY A 484 3.49 -22.37 -15.81
N LEU A 485 2.46 -23.19 -15.99
CA LEU A 485 1.08 -22.97 -15.50
C LEU A 485 0.22 -22.03 -16.37
N ASP A 486 0.59 -21.78 -17.63
CA ASP A 486 -0.32 -21.12 -18.58
C ASP A 486 -1.55 -22.01 -18.84
N SER A 487 -2.74 -21.40 -18.91
CA SER A 487 -4.01 -22.10 -19.13
C SER A 487 -4.11 -22.90 -20.44
N ASP A 488 -3.28 -22.56 -21.43
CA ASP A 488 -3.18 -23.27 -22.70
C ASP A 488 -1.72 -23.60 -23.02
N ALA A 489 -1.02 -24.19 -22.05
CA ALA A 489 0.41 -24.49 -22.13
C ALA A 489 0.82 -25.30 -23.38
N GLY A 490 -0.09 -26.04 -24.02
CA GLY A 490 0.18 -26.79 -25.24
C GLY A 490 0.35 -25.92 -26.50
N ASN A 491 -0.20 -24.72 -26.51
CA ASN A 491 -0.14 -23.78 -27.64
C ASN A 491 0.81 -22.60 -27.41
N VAL A 492 1.43 -22.49 -26.23
CA VAL A 492 2.41 -21.44 -25.91
C VAL A 492 3.79 -21.80 -26.46
N ASP A 493 4.41 -20.86 -27.19
CA ASP A 493 5.81 -20.94 -27.58
C ASP A 493 6.69 -20.20 -26.58
N TYR A 494 7.19 -20.93 -25.58
CA TYR A 494 8.10 -20.41 -24.54
C TYR A 494 9.45 -19.88 -25.06
N ARG A 495 9.72 -19.96 -26.38
CA ARG A 495 10.87 -19.30 -27.00
C ARG A 495 10.62 -17.81 -27.25
N ILE A 496 9.36 -17.37 -27.29
CA ILE A 496 9.00 -15.95 -27.33
C ILE A 496 9.36 -15.35 -25.97
N ARG A 497 10.41 -14.53 -25.95
CA ARG A 497 10.90 -13.91 -24.71
C ARG A 497 10.16 -12.63 -24.42
N PHE A 498 9.94 -12.37 -23.14
CA PHE A 498 9.37 -11.14 -22.63
C PHE A 498 10.33 -10.54 -21.62
N ALA A 499 10.50 -9.22 -21.66
CA ALA A 499 11.22 -8.48 -20.65
C ALA A 499 10.68 -7.05 -20.59
N ASP A 500 10.35 -6.60 -19.39
CA ASP A 500 9.86 -5.24 -19.18
C ASP A 500 10.69 -4.54 -18.11
N GLN A 501 10.92 -3.26 -18.31
CA GLN A 501 11.60 -2.40 -17.36
C GLN A 501 10.89 -1.05 -17.26
N ARG A 502 10.81 -0.53 -16.05
CA ARG A 502 10.36 0.83 -15.76
C ARG A 502 11.39 1.53 -14.88
N THR A 503 11.80 2.72 -15.30
CA THR A 503 12.70 3.57 -14.52
C THR A 503 12.06 4.92 -14.28
N ARG A 504 12.09 5.38 -13.02
CA ARG A 504 11.67 6.72 -12.62
C ARG A 504 12.80 7.40 -11.87
N LEU A 505 13.17 8.60 -12.30
CA LEU A 505 14.09 9.48 -11.59
C LEU A 505 13.30 10.74 -11.23
N ARG A 506 13.35 11.16 -9.97
CA ARG A 506 12.64 12.35 -9.48
C ARG A 506 13.59 13.17 -8.62
N ALA A 507 13.64 14.47 -8.87
CA ALA A 507 14.36 15.44 -8.06
C ALA A 507 13.39 16.56 -7.66
N ASP A 508 13.33 16.87 -6.38
CA ASP A 508 12.43 17.87 -5.81
C ASP A 508 13.25 18.92 -5.07
N LEU A 509 12.88 20.19 -5.22
CA LEU A 509 13.36 21.29 -4.40
C LEU A 509 12.15 22.03 -3.82
N GLY A 510 12.16 22.24 -2.52
CA GLY A 510 11.06 22.80 -1.75
C GLY A 510 11.50 23.95 -0.87
N LEU A 511 10.57 24.88 -0.66
CA LEU A 511 10.67 25.95 0.31
C LEU A 511 9.38 25.98 1.15
N ARG A 512 9.49 25.73 2.45
CA ARG A 512 8.41 25.93 3.41
C ARG A 512 8.25 27.43 3.69
N LEU A 513 7.02 27.92 3.55
CA LEU A 513 6.72 29.32 3.78
C LEU A 513 6.68 29.61 5.29
N PRO A 514 7.44 30.60 5.80
CA PRO A 514 7.56 30.86 7.23
C PRO A 514 6.21 31.02 7.93
N GLY A 515 6.04 30.35 9.07
CA GLY A 515 4.82 30.44 9.89
C GLY A 515 3.59 29.77 9.27
N THR A 516 3.76 28.95 8.22
CA THR A 516 2.65 28.22 7.58
C THR A 516 3.04 26.76 7.30
N PRO A 517 2.06 25.85 7.19
CA PRO A 517 2.32 24.48 6.73
C PRO A 517 2.52 24.38 5.20
N VAL A 518 2.52 25.52 4.49
CA VAL A 518 2.57 25.55 3.02
C VAL A 518 4.01 25.40 2.53
N ARG A 519 4.20 24.53 1.55
CA ARG A 519 5.45 24.32 0.83
C ARG A 519 5.27 24.68 -0.65
N ALA A 520 6.12 25.55 -1.16
CA ALA A 520 6.27 25.76 -2.61
C ALA A 520 7.38 24.86 -3.13
N GLY A 521 7.14 24.17 -4.24
CA GLY A 521 8.06 23.18 -4.79
C GLY A 521 8.31 23.33 -6.28
N VAL A 522 9.46 22.83 -6.73
CA VAL A 522 9.75 22.54 -8.13
C VAL A 522 10.24 21.10 -8.20
N THR A 523 9.66 20.32 -9.10
CA THR A 523 10.01 18.93 -9.31
C THR A 523 10.39 18.69 -10.76
N ALA A 524 11.53 18.02 -10.96
CA ALA A 524 11.94 17.44 -12.23
C ALA A 524 11.81 15.93 -12.16
N GLN A 525 11.23 15.31 -13.18
CA GLN A 525 11.10 13.85 -13.26
C GLN A 525 11.45 13.35 -14.65
N ARG A 526 12.12 12.20 -14.70
CA ARG A 526 12.31 11.43 -15.92
C ARG A 526 11.73 10.04 -15.73
N MET A 527 10.86 9.62 -16.64
CA MET A 527 10.33 8.25 -16.70
C MET A 527 10.82 7.59 -17.97
N VAL A 528 11.18 6.31 -17.89
CA VAL A 528 11.57 5.49 -19.04
C VAL A 528 10.86 4.16 -18.92
N ARG A 529 10.21 3.74 -20.00
CA ARG A 529 9.56 2.43 -20.14
C ARG A 529 10.19 1.69 -21.30
N HIS A 530 10.64 0.46 -21.04
CA HIS A 530 11.20 -0.44 -22.04
C HIS A 530 10.46 -1.77 -22.00
N GLY A 531 10.17 -2.36 -23.15
CA GLY A 531 9.50 -3.66 -23.25
C GLY A 531 9.92 -4.43 -24.48
N ASP A 532 10.21 -5.71 -24.28
CA ASP A 532 10.59 -6.66 -25.32
C ASP A 532 9.55 -7.76 -25.40
N VAL A 533 9.12 -8.10 -26.62
CA VAL A 533 8.28 -9.27 -26.91
C VAL A 533 8.84 -9.94 -28.16
N GLY A 534 9.40 -11.13 -28.01
CA GLY A 534 10.09 -11.83 -29.10
C GLY A 534 11.27 -11.02 -29.64
N ASP A 535 11.20 -10.65 -30.93
CA ASP A 535 12.16 -9.80 -31.64
C ASP A 535 11.74 -8.32 -31.70
N ALA A 536 10.60 -7.96 -31.12
CA ALA A 536 10.11 -6.59 -31.06
C ALA A 536 10.59 -5.87 -29.79
N HIS A 537 10.95 -4.60 -29.97
CA HIS A 537 11.51 -3.74 -28.93
C HIS A 537 10.75 -2.41 -28.90
N ALA A 538 10.22 -2.02 -27.74
CA ALA A 538 9.52 -0.77 -27.53
C ALA A 538 10.16 0.04 -26.40
N THR A 539 10.35 1.34 -26.63
CA THR A 539 10.88 2.27 -25.63
C THR A 539 10.20 3.63 -25.68
N ARG A 540 9.92 4.18 -24.50
CA ARG A 540 9.46 5.57 -24.32
C ARG A 540 10.19 6.22 -23.17
N SER A 541 10.46 7.52 -23.33
CA SER A 541 10.93 8.36 -22.24
C SER A 541 10.12 9.65 -22.14
N GLU A 542 9.85 10.06 -20.91
CA GLU A 542 9.21 11.33 -20.59
C GLU A 542 10.13 12.14 -19.68
N THR A 543 10.19 13.45 -19.88
CA THR A 543 10.83 14.39 -18.95
C THR A 543 9.82 15.46 -18.60
N SER A 544 9.57 15.61 -17.30
CA SER A 544 8.58 16.52 -16.75
C SER A 544 9.25 17.53 -15.82
N LEU A 545 8.80 18.78 -15.89
CA LEU A 545 9.15 19.84 -14.95
C LEU A 545 7.87 20.54 -14.50
N TRP A 546 7.63 20.61 -13.20
CA TRP A 546 6.43 21.26 -12.67
C TRP A 546 6.73 22.04 -11.39
N GLY A 547 5.96 23.11 -11.20
CA GLY A 547 5.88 23.81 -9.94
C GLY A 547 4.68 23.31 -9.14
N SER A 548 4.77 23.36 -7.82
CA SER A 548 3.72 22.89 -6.93
C SER A 548 3.57 23.74 -5.68
N LEU A 549 2.37 23.66 -5.12
CA LEU A 549 2.05 24.09 -3.78
C LEU A 549 1.52 22.88 -3.03
N GLY A 550 2.11 22.60 -1.88
CA GLY A 550 1.66 21.55 -0.98
C GLY A 550 1.43 22.06 0.43
N VAL A 551 0.69 21.28 1.20
CA VAL A 551 0.55 21.46 2.63
C VAL A 551 1.16 20.23 3.31
N ILE A 552 2.05 20.47 4.26
CA ILE A 552 2.68 19.43 5.07
C ILE A 552 2.12 19.55 6.48
N PHE A 553 1.57 18.43 6.97
CA PHE A 553 1.06 18.30 8.33
C PHE A 553 1.96 17.38 9.15
#